data_AF-A0A914TF90-F1
#
_entry.id   AF-A0A914TF90-F1
#
_cell.length_a   1.000
_cell.length_b   1.000
_cell.length_c   1.000
_cell.angle_alpha   90.00
_cell.angle_beta   90.00
_cell.angle_gamma   90.00
#
_symmetry.space_group_name_H-M   'P 1'
#
loop_
_entity.id
_entity.type
_entity.pdbx_description
1 polymer ?
#
loop_
_entity_poly.entity_id
_entity_poly.type
_entity_poly.pdbx_seq_one_letter_code
_entity_poly.pdbx_strand_id
1 'polypeptide(L)'
;MPSKLDSGNDYRCFWNIIHVKYGIQIVGILQAAFTIMGLFIFLVPHNFNTILGILEVLSIIGEVLGIIVLFLGIKKESSNCLLFFIVFECLTVLISIAFFICGIFAFSDPNGSSGHILAQIVDFTFGNGTADKLGLTNFELNAILTILSSFFSILFFTWYIKIVYRYYIYLCDLKKIGQNPMPQQIRQKYTLGPNLV
;
A
#
# COMPACT_ATOMS: atom_id res chain seq x y z
N MET A 1 4.86 -42.29 -17.43
CA MET A 1 3.40 -42.40 -17.26
C MET A 1 2.80 -40.99 -17.38
N PRO A 2 2.10 -40.67 -18.48
CA PRO A 2 1.40 -39.40 -18.64
C PRO A 2 -0.07 -39.53 -18.20
N SER A 3 -0.52 -38.71 -17.27
CA SER A 3 -1.94 -38.39 -16.96
C SER A 3 -1.94 -37.41 -15.78
N LYS A 4 -2.54 -36.22 -15.79
CA LYS A 4 -3.76 -35.76 -16.45
C LYS A 4 -3.56 -34.34 -16.96
N LEU A 5 -3.87 -34.14 -18.24
CA LEU A 5 -4.39 -32.87 -18.75
C LEU A 5 -5.79 -32.69 -18.16
N ASP A 6 -5.90 -31.97 -17.05
CA ASP A 6 -7.20 -31.42 -16.64
C ASP A 6 -7.48 -30.19 -17.52
N SER A 7 -8.29 -30.48 -18.53
CA SER A 7 -9.09 -29.57 -19.35
C SER A 7 -9.79 -28.52 -18.48
N GLY A 8 -9.45 -27.23 -18.68
CA GLY A 8 -10.19 -26.10 -18.12
C GLY A 8 -9.37 -24.86 -17.75
N ASN A 9 -8.04 -24.97 -17.63
CA ASN A 9 -7.20 -23.89 -17.10
C ASN A 9 -6.48 -23.00 -18.13
N ASP A 10 -6.54 -23.30 -19.44
CA ASP A 10 -5.78 -22.53 -20.45
C ASP A 10 -6.38 -21.12 -20.72
N TYR A 11 -7.61 -20.84 -20.27
CA TYR A 11 -8.18 -19.48 -20.28
C TYR A 11 -7.55 -18.54 -19.24
N ARG A 12 -6.77 -19.08 -18.28
CA ARG A 12 -6.15 -18.28 -17.22
C ARG A 12 -4.90 -17.52 -17.70
N CYS A 13 -4.26 -17.86 -18.82
CA CYS A 13 -2.96 -17.25 -19.12
C CYS A 13 -3.07 -15.79 -19.59
N PHE A 14 -3.95 -15.47 -20.55
CA PHE A 14 -4.06 -14.09 -21.05
C PHE A 14 -4.84 -13.17 -20.10
N TRP A 15 -5.98 -13.66 -19.59
CA TRP A 15 -6.84 -12.88 -18.69
C TRP A 15 -6.20 -12.62 -17.32
N ASN A 16 -5.39 -13.55 -16.79
CA ASN A 16 -4.67 -13.31 -15.54
C ASN A 16 -3.53 -12.29 -15.73
N ILE A 17 -2.84 -12.28 -16.87
CA ILE A 17 -1.82 -11.27 -17.18
C ILE A 17 -2.44 -9.87 -17.25
N ILE A 18 -3.54 -9.75 -17.98
CA ILE A 18 -4.31 -8.52 -18.11
C ILE A 18 -4.83 -8.08 -16.74
N HIS A 19 -5.43 -8.98 -15.97
CA HIS A 19 -5.99 -8.68 -14.66
C HIS A 19 -4.92 -8.25 -13.64
N VAL A 20 -3.72 -8.85 -13.69
CA VAL A 20 -2.62 -8.47 -12.79
C VAL A 20 -2.04 -7.10 -13.18
N LYS A 21 -1.88 -6.80 -14.48
CA LYS A 21 -1.43 -5.47 -14.94
C LYS A 21 -2.44 -4.36 -14.66
N TYR A 22 -3.73 -4.58 -14.93
CA TYR A 22 -4.77 -3.61 -14.58
C TYR A 22 -4.90 -3.46 -13.06
N GLY A 23 -4.80 -4.56 -12.31
CA GLY A 23 -4.85 -4.53 -10.85
C GLY A 23 -3.78 -3.61 -10.24
N ILE A 24 -2.52 -3.73 -10.70
CA ILE A 24 -1.46 -2.86 -10.19
C ILE A 24 -1.58 -1.40 -10.65
N GLN A 25 -2.12 -1.16 -11.85
CA GLN A 25 -2.41 0.21 -12.32
C GLN A 25 -3.50 0.87 -11.48
N ILE A 26 -4.57 0.14 -11.16
CA ILE A 26 -5.64 0.65 -10.27
C ILE A 26 -5.07 0.99 -8.90
N VAL A 27 -4.22 0.13 -8.34
CA VAL A 27 -3.52 0.40 -7.08
C VAL A 27 -2.68 1.67 -7.17
N GLY A 28 -1.90 1.86 -8.24
CA GLY A 28 -1.10 3.06 -8.41
C GLY A 28 -1.92 4.35 -8.56
N ILE A 29 -3.04 4.29 -9.28
CA ILE A 29 -3.97 5.43 -9.42
C ILE A 29 -4.63 5.76 -8.08
N LEU A 30 -5.08 4.74 -7.35
CA LEU A 30 -5.73 4.91 -6.06
C LEU A 30 -4.75 5.48 -5.02
N GLN A 31 -3.50 5.02 -4.98
CA GLN A 31 -2.45 5.60 -4.13
C GLN A 31 -2.21 7.06 -4.48
N ALA A 32 -2.09 7.38 -5.77
CA ALA A 32 -1.88 8.76 -6.22
C ALA A 32 -3.05 9.67 -5.80
N ALA A 33 -4.29 9.19 -5.89
CA ALA A 33 -5.46 9.94 -5.43
C ALA A 33 -5.40 10.22 -3.91
N PHE A 34 -5.01 9.23 -3.10
CA PHE A 34 -4.86 9.42 -1.65
C PHE A 34 -3.72 10.38 -1.30
N THR A 35 -2.57 10.27 -1.96
CA THR A 35 -1.45 11.21 -1.72
C THR A 35 -1.80 12.63 -2.15
N ILE A 36 -2.54 12.82 -3.24
CA ILE A 36 -3.05 14.14 -3.64
C ILE A 36 -4.02 14.68 -2.59
N MET A 37 -4.93 13.86 -2.08
CA MET A 37 -5.84 14.24 -0.99
C MET A 37 -5.05 14.63 0.27
N GLY A 38 -4.03 13.86 0.64
CA GLY A 38 -3.12 14.16 1.75
C GLY A 38 -2.37 15.48 1.56
N LEU A 39 -1.89 15.75 0.35
CA LEU A 39 -1.27 17.04 0.00
C LEU A 39 -2.24 18.23 0.19
N PHE A 40 -3.52 18.07 -0.18
CA PHE A 40 -4.51 19.12 0.06
C PHE A 40 -4.77 19.35 1.55
N ILE A 41 -4.83 18.29 2.35
CA ILE A 41 -4.97 18.38 3.81
C ILE A 41 -3.75 19.09 4.41
N PHE A 42 -2.55 18.72 3.97
CA PHE A 42 -1.29 19.34 4.39
C PHE A 42 -1.19 20.84 4.06
N LEU A 43 -1.82 21.29 2.96
CA LEU A 43 -1.85 22.70 2.56
C LEU A 43 -2.78 23.56 3.45
N VAL A 44 -3.61 22.95 4.30
CA VAL A 44 -4.35 23.68 5.34
C VAL A 44 -3.32 24.24 6.33
N PRO A 45 -3.41 25.52 6.73
CA PRO A 45 -2.37 26.16 7.54
C PRO A 45 -2.16 25.46 8.89
N HIS A 46 -1.07 24.70 8.98
CA HIS A 46 -0.56 24.06 10.20
C HIS A 46 0.63 24.84 10.79
N ASN A 47 0.83 24.71 12.10
CA ASN A 47 2.03 25.22 12.76
C ASN A 47 3.23 24.30 12.46
N PHE A 48 3.95 24.59 11.36
CA PHE A 48 5.10 23.81 10.86
C PHE A 48 6.35 23.80 11.75
N ASN A 49 6.32 24.43 12.92
CA ASN A 49 7.48 24.55 13.81
C ASN A 49 7.72 23.31 14.71
N THR A 50 7.09 22.18 14.42
CA THR A 50 7.19 20.96 15.24
C THR A 50 7.86 19.82 14.47
N ILE A 51 8.54 18.93 15.20
CA ILE A 51 9.17 17.71 14.66
C ILE A 51 8.14 16.85 13.89
N LEU A 52 6.88 16.84 14.35
CA LEU A 52 5.78 16.15 13.69
C LEU A 52 5.51 16.68 12.27
N GLY A 53 5.57 18.00 12.07
CA GLY A 53 5.41 18.60 10.74
C GLY A 53 6.54 18.22 9.77
N ILE A 54 7.78 18.14 10.25
CA ILE A 54 8.90 17.66 9.42
C ILE A 54 8.71 16.19 9.03
N LEU A 55 8.27 15.35 9.98
CA LEU A 55 8.00 13.93 9.71
C LEU A 55 6.85 13.74 8.72
N GLU A 56 5.80 14.54 8.80
CA GLU A 56 4.69 14.52 7.85
C GLU A 56 5.16 14.89 6.42
N VAL A 57 5.96 15.94 6.27
CA VAL A 57 6.55 16.32 4.97
C VAL A 57 7.40 15.19 4.40
N LEU A 58 8.26 14.59 5.23
CA LEU A 58 9.09 13.46 4.81
C LEU A 58 8.24 12.24 4.42
N SER A 59 7.14 11.99 5.13
CA SER A 59 6.18 10.93 4.80
C SER A 59 5.53 11.17 3.44
N ILE A 60 5.04 12.38 3.17
CA ILE A 60 4.43 12.75 1.88
C ILE A 60 5.43 12.61 0.74
N ILE A 61 6.68 13.10 0.93
CA ILE A 61 7.75 12.93 -0.07
C ILE A 61 8.02 11.44 -0.31
N GLY A 62 8.07 10.64 0.76
CA GLY A 62 8.22 9.19 0.69
C GLY A 62 7.12 8.52 -0.14
N GLU A 63 5.86 8.89 0.07
CA GLU A 63 4.73 8.38 -0.70
C GLU A 63 4.83 8.75 -2.18
N VAL A 64 5.16 10.00 -2.50
CA VAL A 64 5.35 10.45 -3.88
C VAL A 64 6.45 9.65 -4.57
N LEU A 65 7.58 9.44 -3.90
CA LEU A 65 8.66 8.59 -4.41
C LEU A 65 8.21 7.13 -4.58
N GLY A 66 7.45 6.60 -3.63
CA GLY A 66 6.85 5.27 -3.71
C GLY A 66 5.98 5.11 -4.97
N ILE A 67 5.09 6.06 -5.22
CA ILE A 67 4.24 6.09 -6.42
C ILE A 67 5.09 6.13 -7.70
N ILE A 68 6.12 6.97 -7.75
CA ILE A 68 7.02 7.05 -8.90
C ILE A 68 7.72 5.70 -9.12
N VAL A 69 8.23 5.07 -8.07
CA VAL A 69 8.89 3.76 -8.13
C VAL A 69 7.91 2.67 -8.61
N LEU A 70 6.67 2.70 -8.14
CA LEU A 70 5.61 1.78 -8.59
C LEU A 70 5.37 1.91 -10.09
N PHE A 71 5.10 3.12 -10.59
CA PHE A 71 4.85 3.35 -12.02
C PHE A 71 6.09 3.08 -12.88
N LEU A 72 7.29 3.40 -12.40
CA LEU A 72 8.55 3.02 -13.07
C LEU A 72 8.70 1.50 -13.12
N GLY A 73 8.33 0.78 -12.05
CA GLY A 73 8.34 -0.67 -11.99
C GLY A 73 7.37 -1.30 -13.00
N ILE A 74 6.17 -0.74 -13.12
CA ILE A 74 5.18 -1.15 -14.13
C ILE A 74 5.69 -0.88 -15.54
N LYS A 75 6.15 0.34 -15.82
CA LYS A 75 6.59 0.77 -17.17
C LYS A 75 7.83 0.03 -17.65
N LYS A 76 8.81 -0.18 -16.77
CA LYS A 76 10.07 -0.89 -17.10
C LYS A 76 9.97 -2.41 -16.92
N GLU A 77 8.81 -2.93 -16.51
CA GLU A 77 8.63 -4.34 -16.14
C GLU A 77 9.74 -4.86 -15.18
N SER A 78 10.12 -4.00 -14.23
CA SER A 78 11.25 -4.24 -13.34
C SER A 78 10.78 -4.80 -11.99
N SER A 79 11.00 -6.09 -11.78
CA SER A 79 10.79 -6.77 -10.49
C SER A 79 11.50 -6.09 -9.32
N ASN A 80 12.68 -5.50 -9.54
CA ASN A 80 13.46 -4.89 -8.46
C ASN A 80 12.78 -3.61 -7.94
N CYS A 81 12.23 -2.77 -8.84
CA CYS A 81 11.50 -1.57 -8.46
C CYS A 81 10.24 -1.91 -7.64
N LEU A 82 9.53 -2.97 -8.04
CA LEU A 82 8.36 -3.44 -7.30
C LEU A 82 8.73 -3.99 -5.92
N LEU A 83 9.89 -4.65 -5.79
CA LEU A 83 10.37 -5.12 -4.50
C LEU A 83 10.64 -3.96 -3.54
N PHE A 84 11.29 -2.89 -4.02
CA PHE A 84 11.50 -1.69 -3.20
C PHE A 84 10.18 -1.08 -2.74
N PHE A 85 9.19 -1.00 -3.64
CA PHE A 85 7.85 -0.54 -3.28
C PHE A 85 7.19 -1.44 -2.22
N ILE A 86 7.24 -2.77 -2.39
CA ILE A 86 6.69 -3.72 -1.41
C ILE A 86 7.34 -3.55 -0.04
N VAL A 87 8.67 -3.41 0.02
CA VAL A 87 9.40 -3.20 1.28
C VAL A 87 8.99 -1.89 1.94
N PHE A 88 8.84 -0.82 1.16
CA PHE A 88 8.35 0.47 1.65
C PHE A 88 6.94 0.34 2.26
N GLU A 89 6.00 -0.29 1.55
CA GLU A 89 4.64 -0.51 2.06
C GLU A 89 4.60 -1.40 3.30
N CYS A 90 5.49 -2.40 3.41
CA CYS A 90 5.62 -3.19 4.64
C CYS A 90 6.02 -2.32 5.85
N LEU A 91 6.87 -1.32 5.66
CA LEU A 91 7.22 -0.37 6.73
C LEU A 91 6.00 0.48 7.12
N THR A 92 5.21 0.93 6.15
CA THR A 92 3.95 1.67 6.40
C THR A 92 2.96 0.84 7.22
N VAL A 93 2.82 -0.46 6.92
CA VAL A 93 2.00 -1.38 7.72
C VAL A 93 2.54 -1.50 9.15
N LEU A 94 3.85 -1.65 9.34
CA LEU A 94 4.46 -1.74 10.68
C LEU A 94 4.21 -0.46 11.49
N ILE A 95 4.34 0.70 10.87
CA ILE A 95 4.03 2.00 11.49
C ILE A 95 2.55 2.06 11.87
N SER A 96 1.65 1.61 11.00
CA SER A 96 0.20 1.57 11.26
C SER A 96 -0.14 0.63 12.42
N ILE A 97 0.55 -0.50 12.55
CA ILE A 97 0.42 -1.42 13.71
C ILE A 97 0.88 -0.73 14.99
N ALA A 98 1.99 0.01 14.95
CA ALA A 98 2.46 0.77 16.11
C ALA A 98 1.43 1.82 16.55
N PHE A 99 0.84 2.57 15.61
CA PHE A 99 -0.24 3.52 15.91
C PHE A 99 -1.50 2.85 16.45
N PHE A 100 -1.87 1.69 15.91
CA PHE A 100 -3.00 0.91 16.41
C PHE A 100 -2.78 0.50 17.88
N ILE A 101 -1.60 -0.03 18.21
CA ILE A 101 -1.23 -0.40 19.58
C ILE A 101 -1.19 0.82 20.50
N CYS A 102 -0.59 1.93 20.05
CA CYS A 102 -0.58 3.19 20.79
C CYS A 102 -1.99 3.72 21.06
N GLY A 103 -2.91 3.61 20.10
CA GLY A 103 -4.31 3.99 20.25
C GLY A 103 -5.02 3.15 21.32
N ILE A 104 -4.79 1.83 21.35
CA ILE A 104 -5.35 0.93 22.38
C ILE A 104 -4.84 1.30 23.77
N PHE A 105 -3.53 1.54 23.91
CA PHE A 105 -2.95 1.93 25.20
C PHE A 105 -3.42 3.32 25.65
N ALA A 106 -3.48 4.29 24.73
CA ALA A 106 -4.02 5.61 25.01
C ALA A 106 -5.49 5.56 25.44
N PHE A 107 -6.30 4.67 24.85
CA PHE A 107 -7.69 4.46 25.25
C PHE A 107 -7.80 3.85 26.66
N SER A 108 -6.87 2.96 27.03
CA SER A 108 -6.90 2.27 28.33
C SER A 108 -6.34 3.14 29.47
N ASP A 109 -5.30 3.92 29.20
CA ASP A 109 -4.70 4.87 30.14
C ASP A 109 -4.43 6.22 29.45
N PRO A 110 -5.43 7.13 29.45
CA PRO A 110 -5.34 8.45 28.82
C PRO A 110 -4.21 9.33 29.38
N ASN A 111 -3.83 9.13 30.64
CA ASN A 111 -2.79 9.92 31.31
C ASN A 111 -1.39 9.29 31.17
N GLY A 112 -1.30 8.10 30.58
CA GLY A 112 -0.05 7.43 30.29
C GLY A 112 0.72 8.08 29.14
N SER A 113 1.95 7.63 28.91
CA SER A 113 2.81 8.15 27.84
C SER A 113 2.17 8.04 26.45
N SER A 114 1.42 6.97 26.18
CA SER A 114 0.70 6.77 24.91
C SER A 114 -0.43 7.80 24.72
N GLY A 115 -1.10 8.21 25.80
CA GLY A 115 -2.12 9.26 25.75
C GLY A 115 -1.54 10.64 25.45
N HIS A 116 -0.38 10.97 26.04
CA HIS A 116 0.35 12.19 25.71
C HIS A 116 0.81 12.24 24.24
N ILE A 117 1.31 11.12 23.71
CA ILE A 117 1.70 11.02 22.29
C ILE A 117 0.48 11.26 21.40
N LEU A 118 -0.66 10.61 21.71
CA LEU A 118 -1.88 10.78 20.94
C LEU A 118 -2.41 12.22 21.01
N ALA A 119 -2.40 12.84 22.19
CA ALA A 119 -2.81 14.23 22.36
C ALA A 119 -1.94 15.19 21.52
N GLN A 120 -0.63 14.99 21.50
CA GLN A 120 0.28 15.79 20.64
C GLN A 120 -0.01 15.63 19.15
N ILE A 121 -0.37 14.43 18.70
CA ILE A 121 -0.74 14.18 17.30
C ILE A 121 -2.07 14.86 16.97
N VAL A 122 -3.07 14.74 17.85
CA VAL A 122 -4.38 15.39 17.67
C VAL A 122 -4.25 16.91 17.63
N ASP A 123 -3.49 17.49 18.57
CA ASP A 123 -3.25 18.94 18.60
C ASP A 123 -2.50 19.41 17.34
N PHE A 124 -1.58 18.60 16.83
CA PHE A 124 -0.91 18.86 15.56
C PHE A 124 -1.89 18.84 14.38
N THR A 125 -2.78 17.84 14.30
CA THR A 125 -3.72 17.65 13.18
C THR A 125 -4.95 18.58 13.22
N PHE A 126 -5.37 19.06 14.38
CA PHE A 126 -6.59 19.89 14.51
C PHE A 126 -6.34 21.31 15.06
N GLY A 127 -5.11 21.64 15.45
CA GLY A 127 -4.69 22.97 15.88
C GLY A 127 -4.92 23.25 17.38
N ASN A 128 -4.09 24.16 17.92
CA ASN A 128 -4.09 24.54 19.34
C ASN A 128 -5.47 25.00 19.83
N GLY A 129 -5.99 24.31 20.84
CA GLY A 129 -7.19 24.71 21.57
C GLY A 129 -8.26 23.64 21.66
N THR A 130 -8.05 22.48 21.05
CA THR A 130 -8.87 21.30 21.29
C THR A 130 -8.51 20.64 22.62
N ALA A 131 -7.24 20.34 22.92
CA ALA A 131 -6.87 19.66 24.19
C ALA A 131 -7.36 20.36 25.47
N ASP A 132 -7.24 21.69 25.61
CA ASP A 132 -7.66 22.42 26.82
C ASP A 132 -9.18 22.62 26.95
N LYS A 133 -9.96 22.37 25.89
CA LYS A 133 -11.43 22.49 25.87
C LYS A 133 -12.15 21.16 25.74
N LEU A 134 -11.42 20.07 25.51
CA LEU A 134 -11.99 18.75 25.24
C LEU A 134 -11.99 17.93 26.53
N GLY A 135 -13.15 17.85 27.18
CA GLY A 135 -13.37 16.86 28.25
C GLY A 135 -13.11 15.42 27.77
N LEU A 136 -13.06 14.48 28.73
CA LEU A 136 -12.77 13.05 28.54
C LEU A 136 -13.39 12.44 27.26
N THR A 137 -14.61 12.82 26.93
CA THR A 137 -15.40 12.29 25.80
C THR A 137 -14.76 12.50 24.43
N ASN A 138 -14.03 13.59 24.22
CA ASN A 138 -13.43 13.86 22.91
C ASN A 138 -12.04 13.22 22.75
N PHE A 139 -11.32 13.01 23.86
CA PHE A 139 -10.09 12.21 23.84
C PHE A 139 -10.40 10.74 23.52
N GLU A 140 -11.43 10.17 24.15
CA GLU A 140 -11.92 8.82 23.84
C GLU A 140 -12.33 8.68 22.37
N LEU A 141 -13.05 9.67 21.83
CA LEU A 141 -13.42 9.71 20.41
C LEU A 141 -12.19 9.72 19.50
N ASN A 142 -11.17 10.52 19.80
CA ASN A 142 -9.92 10.57 19.02
C ASN A 142 -9.12 9.26 19.11
N ALA A 143 -9.09 8.62 20.28
CA ALA A 143 -8.47 7.31 20.44
C ALA A 143 -9.21 6.24 19.62
N ILE A 144 -10.55 6.21 19.66
CA ILE A 144 -11.37 5.31 18.85
C ILE A 144 -11.14 5.56 17.36
N LEU A 145 -11.15 6.82 16.92
CA LEU A 145 -10.88 7.18 15.52
C LEU A 145 -9.49 6.73 15.08
N THR A 146 -8.48 6.88 15.94
CA THR A 146 -7.11 6.43 15.67
C THR A 146 -7.02 4.91 15.56
N ILE A 147 -7.70 4.17 16.43
CA ILE A 147 -7.77 2.71 16.38
C ILE A 147 -8.44 2.27 15.07
N LEU A 148 -9.60 2.85 14.74
CA LEU A 148 -10.36 2.50 13.54
C LEU A 148 -9.61 2.85 12.26
N SER A 149 -9.02 4.05 12.18
CA SER A 149 -8.25 4.48 11.02
C SER A 149 -7.00 3.62 10.83
N SER A 150 -6.25 3.33 11.90
CA SER A 150 -5.07 2.47 11.84
C SER A 150 -5.42 1.04 11.42
N PHE A 151 -6.53 0.49 11.93
CA PHE A 151 -7.02 -0.84 11.53
C PHE A 151 -7.38 -0.88 10.04
N PHE A 152 -8.10 0.13 9.55
CA PHE A 152 -8.45 0.22 8.14
C PHE A 152 -7.20 0.37 7.26
N SER A 153 -6.24 1.21 7.66
CA SER A 153 -4.95 1.36 6.98
C SER A 153 -4.19 0.04 6.89
N ILE A 154 -4.11 -0.75 7.96
CA ILE A 154 -3.46 -2.07 7.96
C ILE A 154 -4.10 -2.99 6.91
N LEU A 155 -5.44 -3.09 6.89
CA LEU A 155 -6.16 -3.92 5.92
C LEU A 155 -5.91 -3.45 4.49
N PHE A 156 -5.97 -2.13 4.28
CA PHE A 156 -5.82 -1.50 2.98
C PHE A 156 -4.41 -1.69 2.41
N PHE A 157 -3.36 -1.40 3.19
CA PHE A 157 -1.97 -1.57 2.77
C PHE A 157 -1.58 -3.05 2.61
N THR A 158 -2.12 -3.94 3.44
CA THR A 158 -1.90 -5.39 3.26
C THR A 158 -2.52 -5.89 1.94
N TRP A 159 -3.71 -5.39 1.59
CA TRP A 159 -4.34 -5.67 0.31
C TRP A 159 -3.52 -5.13 -0.88
N TYR A 160 -2.96 -3.93 -0.76
CA TYR A 160 -2.03 -3.34 -1.74
C TYR A 160 -0.81 -4.23 -1.98
N ILE A 161 -0.11 -4.58 -0.91
CA ILE A 161 1.09 -5.43 -0.95
C ILE A 161 0.76 -6.74 -1.67
N LYS A 162 -0.39 -7.36 -1.37
CA LYS A 162 -0.82 -8.60 -2.03
C LYS A 162 -0.98 -8.46 -3.54
N ILE A 163 -1.54 -7.36 -4.03
CA ILE A 163 -1.70 -7.11 -5.47
C ILE A 163 -0.34 -6.89 -6.13
N VAL A 164 0.49 -6.03 -5.55
CA VAL A 164 1.83 -5.73 -6.11
C VAL A 164 2.73 -6.97 -6.08
N TYR A 165 2.67 -7.77 -5.01
CA TYR A 165 3.42 -9.01 -4.87
C TYR A 165 3.03 -10.05 -5.94
N ARG A 166 1.74 -10.15 -6.30
CA ARG A 166 1.31 -11.00 -7.41
C ARG A 166 1.94 -10.56 -8.74
N TYR A 167 2.03 -9.26 -9.00
CA TYR A 167 2.70 -8.76 -10.20
C TYR A 167 4.22 -8.94 -10.15
N TYR A 168 4.83 -8.79 -8.98
CA TYR A 168 6.24 -9.08 -8.76
C TYR A 168 6.58 -10.54 -9.10
N ILE A 169 5.83 -11.51 -8.56
CA ILE A 169 6.02 -12.94 -8.89
C ILE A 169 5.89 -13.16 -10.38
N TYR A 170 4.84 -12.60 -11.00
CA TYR A 170 4.62 -12.71 -12.44
C TYR A 170 5.82 -12.25 -13.26
N LEU A 171 6.42 -11.10 -12.93
CA LEU A 171 7.62 -10.61 -13.61
C LEU A 171 8.86 -11.48 -13.34
N CYS A 172 9.00 -12.01 -12.13
CA CYS A 172 10.07 -12.95 -11.79
C CYS A 172 9.97 -14.24 -12.60
N ASP A 173 8.77 -14.78 -12.78
CA ASP A 173 8.54 -16.00 -13.55
C ASP A 173 8.77 -15.77 -15.04
N LEU A 174 8.36 -14.63 -15.59
CA LEU A 174 8.69 -14.24 -16.97
C LEU A 174 10.20 -14.16 -17.22
N LYS A 175 10.96 -13.58 -16.28
CA LYS A 175 12.43 -13.49 -16.40
C LYS A 175 13.09 -14.88 -16.42
N LYS A 176 12.62 -15.81 -15.59
CA LYS A 176 13.11 -17.20 -15.57
C LYS A 176 12.84 -17.92 -16.90
N ILE A 177 11.68 -17.70 -17.51
CA ILE A 177 11.31 -18.24 -18.83
C ILE A 177 12.14 -17.60 -19.95
N GLY A 178 12.48 -16.32 -19.85
CA GLY A 178 13.32 -15.62 -20.83
C GLY A 178 14.78 -16.06 -20.80
N GLN A 179 15.28 -16.51 -19.65
CA GLN A 179 16.68 -16.95 -19.47
C GLN A 179 16.90 -18.43 -19.78
N ASN A 180 15.88 -19.28 -19.64
CA ASN A 180 15.89 -20.66 -20.11
C ASN A 180 14.93 -20.79 -21.29
N PRO A 181 15.39 -20.89 -22.55
CA PRO A 181 14.48 -21.09 -23.67
C PRO A 181 13.66 -22.35 -23.40
N MET A 182 12.36 -22.16 -23.17
CA MET A 182 11.44 -23.28 -23.03
C MET A 182 11.62 -24.26 -24.19
N PRO A 183 11.51 -25.58 -23.96
CA PRO A 183 11.43 -26.57 -25.02
C PRO A 183 10.37 -26.11 -26.04
N GLN A 184 10.71 -26.15 -27.33
CA GLN A 184 9.90 -25.62 -28.44
C GLN A 184 8.43 -26.09 -28.45
N GLN A 185 8.12 -27.18 -27.74
CA GLN A 185 6.77 -27.72 -27.57
C GLN A 185 5.80 -26.78 -26.84
N ILE A 186 6.26 -25.90 -25.96
CA ILE A 186 5.37 -24.94 -25.27
C ILE A 186 5.17 -23.67 -26.11
N ARG A 187 6.17 -23.28 -26.92
CA ARG A 187 6.08 -22.11 -27.81
C ARG A 187 5.00 -22.30 -28.89
N GLN A 188 4.84 -23.51 -29.43
CA GLN A 188 3.78 -23.82 -30.40
C GLN A 188 2.36 -23.72 -29.83
N LYS A 189 2.18 -23.90 -28.51
CA LYS A 189 0.87 -23.84 -27.85
C LYS A 189 0.32 -22.41 -27.72
N TYR A 190 1.16 -21.38 -27.88
CA TYR A 190 0.77 -19.96 -27.74
C TYR A 190 0.87 -19.15 -29.04
N THR A 191 1.50 -19.67 -30.10
CA THR A 191 1.57 -19.00 -31.42
C THR A 191 0.48 -19.43 -32.39
N LEU A 192 -0.20 -20.55 -32.16
CA LEU A 192 -1.38 -20.96 -32.93
C LEU A 192 -2.63 -20.45 -32.21
N GLY A 193 -2.92 -19.16 -32.40
CA GLY A 193 -4.28 -18.66 -32.20
C GLY A 193 -5.25 -19.39 -33.13
N PRO A 194 -6.54 -19.49 -32.77
CA PRO A 194 -7.54 -20.11 -33.62
C PRO A 194 -7.76 -19.23 -34.86
N ASN A 195 -7.00 -19.50 -35.91
CA ASN A 195 -7.40 -19.10 -37.25
C ASN A 195 -8.63 -19.92 -37.63
N LEU A 196 -9.77 -19.24 -37.68
CA LEU A 196 -10.75 -19.30 -38.76
C LEU A 196 -10.86 -20.65 -39.49
N VAL A 197 -11.87 -21.44 -39.11
CA VAL A 197 -12.82 -22.06 -40.04
C VAL A 197 -14.21 -21.88 -39.44
#